data_AF-A0A6P1E751-F1
#
_entry.id   AF-A0A6P1E751-F1
#
_cell.length_a   1.000
_cell.length_b   1.000
_cell.length_c   1.000
_cell.angle_alpha   90.00
_cell.angle_beta   90.00
_cell.angle_gamma   90.00
#
_symmetry.space_group_name_H-M   'P 1'
#
loop_
_entity.id
_entity.type
_entity.pdbx_description
1 polymer ?
#
loop_
_entity_poly.entity_id
_entity_poly.type
_entity_poly.pdbx_seq_one_letter_code
_entity_poly.pdbx_strand_id
1 'polypeptide(L)' 'MNGINATGKQNHRYQDCGRQLVLDPLKQPISDEKKALIDRLLLERIPLAGIARSIPVSES' A
#
# COMPACT_ATOMS: atom_id res chain seq x y z
N MET A 1 17.15 5.80 8.22
CA MET A 1 18.04 4.71 8.65
C MET A 1 17.53 3.40 8.09
N ASN A 2 18.40 2.44 7.85
CA ASN A 2 17.98 1.05 7.67
C ASN A 2 17.59 0.54 9.06
N GLY A 3 16.40 -0.03 9.18
CA GLY A 3 15.83 -0.45 10.45
C GLY A 3 14.85 -1.60 10.23
N ILE A 4 14.53 -2.32 11.30
CA ILE A 4 13.55 -3.39 11.27
C ILE A 4 12.16 -2.77 11.45
N ASN A 5 11.22 -3.12 10.57
CA ASN A 5 9.83 -2.68 10.69
C ASN A 5 9.06 -3.50 11.74
N ALA A 6 7.84 -3.10 12.07
CA ALA A 6 6.99 -3.81 13.03
C ALA A 6 6.66 -5.27 12.64
N THR A 7 6.90 -5.66 11.38
CA THR A 7 6.73 -7.03 10.87
C THR A 7 8.05 -7.82 10.86
N GLY A 8 9.12 -7.32 11.49
CA GLY A 8 10.42 -7.99 11.54
C GLY A 8 11.23 -7.96 10.24
N LYS A 9 10.78 -7.23 9.21
CA LYS A 9 11.46 -7.13 7.90
C LYS A 9 12.39 -5.92 7.86
N GLN A 10 13.49 -6.06 7.13
CA GLN A 10 14.48 -4.99 6.98
C GLN A 10 14.06 -3.94 5.96
N ASN A 11 14.04 -2.68 6.39
CA ASN A 11 13.91 -1.51 5.54
C ASN A 11 15.27 -1.16 4.92
N HIS A 12 15.28 -0.95 3.60
CA HIS A 12 16.41 -0.47 2.83
C HIS A 12 16.13 0.95 2.37
N ARG A 13 16.94 1.92 2.80
CA ARG A 13 16.82 3.32 2.41
C ARG A 13 17.76 3.62 1.25
N TYR A 14 17.24 4.16 0.17
CA TYR A 14 18.04 4.76 -0.89
C TYR A 14 18.65 6.07 -0.42
N GLN A 15 19.96 6.25 -0.63
CA GLN A 15 20.68 7.44 -0.17
C GLN A 15 20.32 8.68 -1.00
N ASP A 16 20.07 8.50 -2.31
CA ASP A 16 19.87 9.62 -3.25
C ASP A 16 18.50 10.27 -3.15
N CYS A 17 17.45 9.50 -2.83
CA CYS A 17 16.06 10.00 -2.76
C CYS A 17 15.41 9.83 -1.38
N GLY A 18 16.13 9.22 -0.42
CA GLY A 18 15.65 8.98 0.95
C GLY A 18 14.52 7.96 1.07
N ARG A 19 14.04 7.38 -0.05
CA ARG A 19 12.94 6.42 -0.13
C ARG A 19 13.31 5.12 0.58
N GLN A 20 12.37 4.53 1.32
CA GLN A 20 12.55 3.24 1.98
C GLN A 20 11.76 2.14 1.27
N LEU A 21 12.37 0.97 1.17
CA LEU A 21 11.81 -0.24 0.55
C LEU A 21 12.02 -1.44 1.46
N VAL A 22 11.04 -2.34 1.49
CA VAL A 22 11.20 -3.70 2.01
C VAL A 22 11.22 -4.64 0.81
N LEU A 23 12.28 -5.44 0.65
CA LEU A 23 12.46 -6.29 -0.55
C LEU A 23 11.45 -7.45 -0.62
N ASP A 24 11.07 -8.00 0.52
CA ASP A 24 10.07 -9.07 0.65
C ASP A 24 9.00 -8.65 1.68
N PRO A 25 8.08 -7.76 1.28
CA PRO A 25 7.09 -7.23 2.19
C PRO A 25 6.02 -8.28 2.49
N LEU A 26 5.80 -8.58 3.77
CA LEU A 26 4.72 -9.47 4.21
C LEU A 26 3.34 -8.94 3.77
N LYS A 27 3.18 -7.62 3.78
CA LYS A 27 2.01 -6.90 3.23
C LYS A 27 2.43 -6.29 1.90
N GLN A 28 2.05 -6.93 0.81
CA GLN A 28 2.40 -6.46 -0.53
C GLN A 28 1.73 -5.11 -0.82
N PRO A 29 2.45 -4.17 -1.46
CA PRO A 29 1.84 -2.93 -1.91
C PRO A 29 0.73 -3.23 -2.94
N ILE A 30 -0.37 -2.47 -2.85
CA ILE A 30 -1.46 -2.56 -3.81
C ILE A 30 -0.95 -2.15 -5.19
N SER A 31 -1.29 -2.92 -6.23
CA SER A 31 -0.90 -2.61 -7.62
C SER A 31 -1.48 -1.26 -8.06
N ASP A 32 -0.79 -0.57 -8.97
CA ASP A 32 -1.25 0.74 -9.46
C ASP A 32 -2.59 0.63 -10.21
N GLU A 33 -2.87 -0.50 -10.86
CA GLU A 33 -4.18 -0.79 -11.45
C GLU A 33 -5.30 -0.80 -10.41
N LYS A 34 -5.08 -1.44 -9.25
CA LYS A 34 -6.06 -1.45 -8.15
C LYS A 34 -6.26 -0.07 -7.56
N LYS A 35 -5.19 0.74 -7.44
CA LYS A 35 -5.30 2.14 -6.99
C LYS A 35 -6.14 2.97 -7.96
N ALA A 36 -5.86 2.87 -9.26
CA ALA A 36 -6.63 3.57 -10.29
C ALA A 36 -8.11 3.13 -10.34
N LEU A 37 -8.42 1.88 -10.00
CA LEU A 37 -9.79 1.43 -9.83
C LEU A 37 -10.45 2.09 -8.60
N ILE A 38 -9.79 2.08 -7.44
CA ILE A 38 -10.30 2.72 -6.22
C ILE A 38 -10.55 4.22 -6.45
N ASP A 39 -9.62 4.92 -7.09
CA ASP A 39 -9.75 6.35 -7.39
C ASP A 39 -10.99 6.64 -8.24
N ARG A 40 -11.25 5.81 -9.27
CA ARG A 40 -12.47 5.94 -10.08
C ARG A 40 -13.74 5.72 -9.26
N LEU A 41 -13.77 4.71 -8.38
CA LEU A 41 -14.94 4.45 -7.52
C LEU A 41 -15.20 5.59 -6.52
N LEU A 42 -14.14 6.24 -6.03
CA LEU A 42 -14.25 7.42 -5.17
C LEU A 42 -14.81 8.64 -5.92
N LEU A 43 -14.45 8.81 -7.20
CA LEU A 43 -15.03 9.86 -8.06
C LEU A 43 -16.54 9.65 -8.25
N GLU A 44 -16.99 8.40 -8.35
CA GLU A 44 -18.41 8.02 -8.40
C GLU A 44 -19.13 8.12 -7.04
N ARG A 45 -18.48 8.72 -6.02
CA ARG A 45 -19.04 8.89 -4.66
C ARG A 45 -19.42 7.57 -3.98
N ILE A 46 -18.86 6.44 -4.40
CA ILE A 46 -19.14 5.16 -3.76
C ILE A 46 -18.54 5.18 -2.34
N PRO A 47 -19.31 4.80 -1.30
CA PRO A 47 -18.81 4.79 0.08
C PRO A 47 -17.59 3.88 0.23
N LEU A 48 -16.61 4.31 1.03
CA LEU A 48 -15.41 3.52 1.35
C LEU A 48 -15.75 2.11 1.84
N ALA A 49 -16.79 1.96 2.67
CA ALA A 49 -17.26 0.66 3.13
C ALA A 49 -17.77 -0.23 1.99
N GLY A 50 -18.35 0.34 0.95
CA GLY A 50 -18.73 -0.38 -0.26
C GLY A 50 -17.50 -0.84 -1.05
N ILE A 51 -16.55 0.07 -1.25
CA ILE A 51 -15.29 -0.23 -1.95
C ILE A 51 -14.50 -1.32 -1.21
N ALA A 52 -14.39 -1.25 0.11
CA ALA A 52 -13.67 -2.23 0.94
C ALA A 52 -14.33 -3.62 0.93
N ARG A 53 -15.66 -3.71 0.76
CA ARG A 53 -16.35 -5.00 0.57
C ARG A 53 -16.15 -5.56 -0.84
N SER A 54 -16.08 -4.70 -1.85
CA SER A 54 -16.02 -5.11 -3.26
C SER A 54 -14.60 -5.36 -3.76
N ILE A 55 -13.60 -4.73 -3.15
CA ILE A 55 -12.20 -4.90 -3.49
C ILE A 55 -11.49 -5.49 -2.27
N PRO A 56 -10.80 -6.64 -2.39
CA PRO A 56 -10.00 -7.18 -1.31
C PRO A 56 -8.77 -6.29 -1.10
N VAL A 57 -8.97 -5.24 -0.31
CA VAL A 57 -7.96 -4.38 0.27
C VAL A 57 -8.03 -4.56 1.78
N SER A 58 -6.88 -4.61 2.45
CA SER A 58 -6.88 -4.63 3.92
C SER A 58 -7.34 -3.26 4.43
N GLU A 59 -8.35 -3.27 5.32
CA GLU A 59 -8.65 -2.09 6.15
C GLU A 59 -7.38 -1.72 6.91
N SER A 60 -6.99 -0.44 6.78
CA SER A 60 -5.73 0.09 7.31
C SER A 60 -5.80 0.33 8.81
#